data_AF-A0A8T5H6I7-F1
#
_entry.id   AF-A0A8T5H6I7-F1
#
_cell.length_a   1.000
_cell.length_b   1.000
_cell.length_c   1.000
_cell.angle_alpha   90.00
_cell.angle_beta   90.00
_cell.angle_gamma   90.00
#
_symmetry.space_group_name_H-M   'P 1'
#
loop_
_entity.id
_entity.type
_entity.pdbx_description
1 polymer ?
#
loop_
_entity_poly.entity_id
_entity_poly.type
_entity_poly.pdbx_seq_one_letter_code
_entity_poly.pdbx_strand_id
1 'polypeptide(L)'
;MFGGKPTLKEGTHIFSIKKNGEFNDFIFAVVTGVDGKKVGVTGIIVNPIGLKNKISQGKTGERSQEILNHPTPDNVVLALVYRVESENYAEVLDLDVDKCDILPPKIYTMLDGWIRESLPEFLNNVLSLAPGTERDEAKRILKNRMETLTDPNLKRTLYAVCRSLQILN
;
A
#
# COMPACT_ATOMS: atom_id res chain seq x y z
N MET A 1 27.60 4.35 -15.70
CA MET A 1 27.58 2.93 -15.30
C MET A 1 26.13 2.48 -15.32
N PHE A 2 25.72 1.71 -16.33
CA PHE A 2 24.34 1.23 -16.46
C PHE A 2 24.23 -0.14 -15.80
N GLY A 3 23.49 -0.20 -14.70
CA GLY A 3 23.22 -1.43 -13.95
C GLY A 3 22.43 -2.43 -14.81
N GLY A 4 22.78 -3.71 -14.67
CA GLY A 4 22.04 -4.80 -15.29
C GLY A 4 20.56 -4.78 -14.89
N LYS A 5 19.71 -5.45 -15.70
CA LYS A 5 18.30 -5.64 -15.36
C LYS A 5 18.20 -6.27 -13.96
N PRO A 6 17.32 -5.78 -13.09
CA PRO A 6 17.12 -6.38 -11.78
C PRO A 6 16.73 -7.85 -11.97
N THR A 7 17.41 -8.74 -11.25
CA THR A 7 17.17 -10.17 -11.26
C THR A 7 16.48 -10.61 -9.98
N LEU A 8 15.58 -11.59 -10.11
CA LEU A 8 14.92 -12.19 -8.98
C LEU A 8 15.93 -13.07 -8.23
N LYS A 9 16.14 -12.77 -6.95
CA LYS A 9 17.04 -13.48 -6.03
C LYS A 9 16.63 -13.19 -4.59
N GLU A 10 17.19 -13.93 -3.64
CA GLU A 10 16.99 -13.65 -2.22
C GLU A 10 17.31 -12.18 -1.88
N GLY A 11 16.45 -11.59 -1.06
CA GLY A 11 16.51 -10.16 -0.70
C GLY A 11 15.92 -9.22 -1.74
N THR A 12 15.48 -9.69 -2.91
CA THR A 12 14.79 -8.85 -3.89
C THR A 12 13.39 -8.51 -3.37
N HIS A 13 13.03 -7.22 -3.39
CA HIS A 13 11.69 -6.77 -3.07
C HIS A 13 10.76 -7.00 -4.26
N ILE A 14 9.55 -7.47 -4.00
CA ILE A 14 8.56 -7.77 -5.03
C ILE A 14 7.17 -7.25 -4.67
N PHE A 15 6.39 -7.02 -5.72
CA PHE A 15 4.97 -6.76 -5.69
C PHE A 15 4.23 -7.93 -6.31
N SER A 16 3.20 -8.40 -5.64
CA SER A 16 2.31 -9.45 -6.14
C SER A 16 0.86 -9.12 -5.81
N ILE A 17 -0.07 -9.92 -6.31
CA ILE A 17 -1.50 -9.76 -6.10
C ILE A 17 -2.12 -11.12 -5.83
N LYS A 18 -3.18 -11.14 -5.02
CA LYS A 18 -3.96 -12.35 -4.74
C LYS A 18 -5.43 -12.02 -4.90
N LYS A 19 -6.16 -12.86 -5.64
CA LYS A 19 -7.60 -12.67 -5.85
C LYS A 19 -8.33 -12.84 -4.51
N ASN A 20 -9.20 -11.88 -4.17
CA ASN A 20 -10.05 -11.92 -2.98
C ASN A 20 -11.46 -11.44 -3.36
N GLY A 21 -12.34 -12.41 -3.65
CA GLY A 21 -13.67 -12.16 -4.18
C GLY A 21 -13.61 -11.56 -5.58
N GLU A 22 -14.27 -10.42 -5.79
CA GLU A 22 -14.31 -9.72 -7.08
C GLU A 22 -13.01 -8.96 -7.38
N PHE A 23 -12.25 -8.60 -6.35
CA PHE A 23 -11.09 -7.71 -6.46
C PHE A 23 -9.80 -8.41 -6.05
N ASN A 24 -8.67 -7.70 -6.12
CA ASN A 24 -7.38 -8.22 -5.68
C ASN A 24 -6.94 -7.55 -4.38
N ASP A 25 -6.32 -8.34 -3.54
CA ASP A 25 -5.42 -7.88 -2.49
C ASP A 25 -4.03 -7.72 -3.09
N PHE A 26 -3.21 -6.84 -2.52
CA PHE A 26 -1.85 -6.61 -3.00
C PHE A 26 -0.83 -6.98 -1.93
N ILE A 27 0.31 -7.48 -2.40
CA ILE A 27 1.36 -8.07 -1.57
C ILE A 27 2.63 -7.26 -1.77
N PHE A 28 3.25 -6.85 -0.68
CA PHE A 28 4.60 -6.31 -0.63
C PHE A 28 5.47 -7.32 0.10
N ALA A 29 6.48 -7.88 -0.58
CA ALA A 29 7.28 -8.92 0.03
C ALA A 29 8.76 -8.88 -0.38
N VAL A 30 9.55 -9.66 0.35
CA VAL A 30 10.96 -9.91 0.08
C VAL A 30 11.10 -11.39 -0.28
N VAL A 31 11.87 -11.67 -1.33
CA VAL A 31 12.20 -13.05 -1.74
C VAL A 31 13.08 -13.70 -0.67
N THR A 32 12.66 -14.87 -0.20
CA THR A 32 13.37 -15.71 0.77
C THR A 32 14.08 -16.91 0.15
N GLY A 33 13.71 -17.28 -1.08
CA GLY A 33 14.36 -18.34 -1.84
C GLY A 33 13.83 -18.44 -3.27
N VAL A 34 14.64 -18.94 -4.20
CA VAL A 34 14.24 -19.16 -5.60
C VAL A 34 14.61 -20.58 -6.00
N ASP A 35 13.60 -21.37 -6.38
CA ASP A 35 13.76 -22.71 -6.93
C ASP A 35 13.03 -22.82 -8.28
N GLY A 36 13.78 -22.59 -9.37
CA GLY A 36 13.24 -22.56 -10.71
C GLY A 36 12.16 -21.48 -10.87
N LYS A 37 10.90 -21.91 -10.98
CA LYS A 37 9.73 -21.03 -11.08
C LYS A 37 8.98 -20.83 -9.76
N LYS A 38 9.41 -21.48 -8.69
CA LYS A 38 8.84 -21.33 -7.34
C LYS A 38 9.68 -20.34 -6.55
N VAL A 39 9.03 -19.34 -5.97
CA VAL A 39 9.70 -18.24 -5.28
C VAL A 39 9.10 -18.10 -3.89
N GLY A 40 9.88 -18.43 -2.86
CA GLY A 40 9.51 -18.17 -1.48
C GLY A 40 9.53 -16.68 -1.20
N VAL A 41 8.50 -16.16 -0.54
CA VAL A 41 8.41 -14.75 -0.17
C VAL A 41 7.89 -14.56 1.25
N THR A 42 8.37 -13.52 1.93
CA THR A 42 7.87 -13.06 3.23
C THR A 42 7.59 -11.56 3.16
N GLY A 43 6.46 -11.13 3.69
CA GLY A 43 6.03 -9.73 3.62
C GLY A 43 4.67 -9.51 4.25
N ILE A 44 3.89 -8.63 3.61
CA ILE A 44 2.55 -8.24 4.04
C ILE A 44 1.60 -8.35 2.86
N ILE A 45 0.42 -8.92 3.09
CA ILE A 45 -0.71 -8.83 2.17
C ILE A 45 -1.71 -7.80 2.71
N VAL A 46 -2.24 -6.97 1.82
CA VAL A 46 -3.10 -5.85 2.16
C VAL A 46 -4.43 -5.97 1.41
N ASN A 47 -5.51 -5.99 2.18
CA ASN A 47 -6.88 -5.93 1.72
C ASN A 47 -7.38 -4.48 1.76
N PRO A 48 -7.61 -3.83 0.60
CA PRO A 48 -8.09 -2.45 0.53
C PRO A 48 -9.61 -2.32 0.81
N ILE A 49 -10.06 -2.80 1.96
CA ILE A 49 -11.48 -2.94 2.31
C ILE A 49 -12.27 -1.63 2.25
N GLY A 50 -11.65 -0.51 2.63
CA GLY A 50 -12.26 0.81 2.57
C GLY A 50 -12.57 1.25 1.13
N LEU A 51 -11.67 0.95 0.19
CA LEU A 51 -11.89 1.25 -1.23
C LEU A 51 -12.96 0.33 -1.83
N LYS A 52 -12.93 -0.98 -1.49
CA LYS A 52 -13.97 -1.96 -1.86
C LYS A 52 -15.36 -1.49 -1.44
N ASN A 53 -15.50 -1.05 -0.18
CA ASN A 53 -16.77 -0.55 0.37
C ASN A 53 -17.25 0.74 -0.29
N LYS A 54 -16.35 1.63 -0.72
CA LYS A 54 -16.77 2.84 -1.43
C LYS A 54 -17.29 2.54 -2.84
N ILE A 55 -16.71 1.56 -3.53
CA ILE A 55 -17.20 1.09 -4.84
C ILE A 55 -18.59 0.48 -4.71
N SER A 56 -18.82 -0.39 -3.72
CA SER A 56 -20.14 -1.00 -3.53
C SER A 56 -21.24 0.02 -3.21
N GLN A 57 -20.86 1.16 -2.60
CA GLN A 57 -21.77 2.28 -2.34
C GLN A 57 -22.00 3.22 -3.55
N GLY A 58 -21.36 2.96 -4.69
CA GLY A 58 -21.43 3.83 -5.87
C GLY A 58 -20.75 5.20 -5.69
N LYS A 59 -19.86 5.34 -4.71
CA LYS A 59 -19.23 6.62 -4.31
C LYS A 59 -17.84 6.84 -4.93
N THR A 60 -17.49 6.12 -5.99
CA THR A 60 -16.15 6.14 -6.58
C THR A 60 -16.18 6.13 -8.11
N GLY A 61 -15.15 6.71 -8.73
CA GLY A 61 -14.97 6.69 -10.19
C GLY A 61 -14.15 5.49 -10.70
N GLU A 62 -13.97 5.46 -12.04
CA GLU A 62 -13.29 4.39 -12.79
C GLU A 62 -11.90 4.05 -12.23
N ARG A 63 -11.14 5.07 -11.81
CA ARG A 63 -9.79 4.88 -11.24
C ARG A 63 -9.78 4.00 -9.98
N SER A 64 -10.82 4.05 -9.16
CA SER A 64 -10.90 3.19 -7.97
C SER A 64 -11.10 1.73 -8.34
N GLN A 65 -11.90 1.45 -9.38
CA GLN A 65 -12.08 0.10 -9.89
C GLN A 65 -10.80 -0.42 -10.54
N GLU A 66 -10.11 0.43 -11.31
CA GLU A 66 -8.82 0.09 -11.91
C GLU A 66 -7.80 -0.36 -10.86
N ILE A 67 -7.65 0.38 -9.76
CA ILE A 67 -6.73 0.03 -8.67
C ILE A 67 -7.06 -1.35 -8.09
N LEU A 68 -8.34 -1.67 -7.89
CA LEU A 68 -8.74 -2.95 -7.30
C LEU A 68 -8.63 -4.14 -8.28
N ASN A 69 -8.87 -3.90 -9.56
CA ASN A 69 -8.82 -4.95 -10.60
C ASN A 69 -7.40 -5.17 -11.15
N HIS A 70 -6.61 -4.11 -11.24
CA HIS A 70 -5.27 -4.10 -11.80
C HIS A 70 -4.30 -3.29 -10.90
N PRO A 71 -4.05 -3.74 -9.66
CA PRO A 71 -3.16 -3.00 -8.78
C PRO A 71 -1.72 -3.04 -9.28
N THR A 72 -1.06 -1.89 -9.18
CA THR A 72 0.33 -1.67 -9.50
C THR A 72 1.01 -0.95 -8.33
N PRO A 73 2.34 -1.08 -8.17
CA PRO A 73 3.08 -0.36 -7.14
C PRO A 73 2.79 1.15 -7.09
N ASP A 74 2.53 1.75 -8.26
CA ASP A 74 2.31 3.20 -8.38
C ASP A 74 0.88 3.61 -7.99
N ASN A 75 -0.12 2.76 -8.22
CA ASN A 75 -1.53 3.11 -8.03
C ASN A 75 -2.08 2.72 -6.64
N VAL A 76 -1.46 1.74 -5.96
CA VAL A 76 -1.95 1.21 -4.67
C VAL A 76 -1.87 2.23 -3.53
N VAL A 77 -1.02 3.25 -3.60
CA VAL A 77 -0.97 4.33 -2.59
C VAL A 77 -2.34 4.98 -2.42
N LEU A 78 -3.13 5.12 -3.48
CA LEU A 78 -4.49 5.67 -3.38
C LEU A 78 -5.46 4.73 -2.65
N ALA A 79 -5.24 3.41 -2.70
CA ALA A 79 -6.01 2.47 -1.90
C ALA A 79 -5.65 2.58 -0.41
N LEU A 80 -4.38 2.84 -0.09
CA LEU A 80 -3.88 3.04 1.28
C LEU A 80 -4.39 4.31 1.96
N VAL A 81 -5.00 5.24 1.21
CA VAL A 81 -5.67 6.41 1.78
C VAL A 81 -6.92 6.02 2.58
N TYR A 82 -7.56 4.93 2.18
CA TYR A 82 -8.75 4.40 2.84
C TYR A 82 -8.36 3.33 3.84
N ARG A 83 -9.31 2.95 4.71
CA ARG A 83 -9.11 1.81 5.61
C ARG A 83 -8.63 0.60 4.82
N VAL A 84 -7.59 -0.05 5.34
CA VAL A 84 -7.11 -1.33 4.85
C VAL A 84 -7.10 -2.33 5.99
N GLU A 85 -7.02 -3.60 5.65
CA GLU A 85 -6.65 -4.67 6.57
C GLU A 85 -5.36 -5.28 6.05
N SER A 86 -4.47 -5.69 6.96
CA SER A 86 -3.17 -6.24 6.59
C SER A 86 -2.78 -7.37 7.51
N GLU A 87 -2.15 -8.39 6.94
CA GLU A 87 -1.63 -9.54 7.68
C GLU A 87 -0.24 -9.92 7.17
N ASN A 88 0.51 -10.64 8.01
CA ASN A 88 1.79 -11.20 7.59
C ASN A 88 1.56 -12.21 6.46
N TYR A 89 2.38 -12.12 5.42
CA TYR A 89 2.32 -13.00 4.26
C TYR A 89 3.61 -13.80 4.17
N ALA A 90 3.49 -15.12 4.14
CA ALA A 90 4.61 -16.04 3.94
C ALA A 90 4.13 -17.22 3.10
N GLU A 91 4.39 -17.18 1.80
CA GLU A 91 3.93 -18.18 0.83
C GLU A 91 4.99 -18.39 -0.26
N VAL A 92 4.72 -19.36 -1.15
CA VAL A 92 5.51 -19.61 -2.36
C VAL A 92 4.70 -19.15 -3.56
N LEU A 93 5.25 -18.21 -4.34
CA LEU A 93 4.70 -17.78 -5.61
C LEU A 93 5.14 -18.72 -6.74
N ASP A 94 4.25 -19.01 -7.67
CA ASP A 94 4.53 -19.71 -8.91
C ASP A 94 4.56 -18.72 -10.08
N LEU A 95 5.75 -18.51 -10.66
CA LEU A 95 5.96 -17.53 -11.73
C LEU A 95 5.19 -17.85 -13.03
N ASP A 96 4.60 -19.04 -13.17
CA ASP A 96 3.74 -19.36 -14.31
C ASP A 96 2.32 -18.78 -14.20
N VAL A 97 1.86 -18.46 -12.98
CA VAL A 97 0.48 -18.02 -12.72
C VAL A 97 0.41 -16.75 -11.86
N ASP A 98 1.35 -16.58 -10.95
CA ASP A 98 1.37 -15.47 -10.01
C ASP A 98 2.14 -14.28 -10.58
N LYS A 99 1.57 -13.09 -10.35
CA LYS A 99 2.26 -11.84 -10.63
C LYS A 99 3.47 -11.70 -9.72
N CYS A 100 4.63 -11.37 -10.27
CA CYS A 100 5.85 -11.13 -9.49
C CYS A 100 6.65 -9.98 -10.11
N ASP A 101 6.28 -8.75 -9.77
CA ASP A 101 6.97 -7.56 -10.25
C ASP A 101 8.08 -7.17 -9.28
N ILE A 102 9.30 -6.95 -9.77
CA ILE A 102 10.39 -6.47 -8.92
C ILE A 102 10.12 -5.03 -8.51
N LEU A 103 10.16 -4.78 -7.20
CA LEU A 103 10.05 -3.45 -6.61
C LEU A 103 11.42 -2.82 -6.38
N PRO A 104 11.61 -1.54 -6.77
CA PRO A 104 12.75 -0.77 -6.27
C PRO A 104 12.70 -0.71 -4.73
N PRO A 105 13.83 -0.87 -4.01
CA PRO A 105 13.85 -0.86 -2.55
C PRO A 105 13.18 0.36 -1.92
N LYS A 106 13.36 1.55 -2.52
CA LYS A 106 12.73 2.80 -2.06
C LYS A 106 11.20 2.75 -2.12
N ILE A 107 10.64 2.11 -3.14
CA ILE A 107 9.19 1.96 -3.29
C ILE A 107 8.66 0.93 -2.30
N TYR A 108 9.37 -0.18 -2.12
CA TYR A 108 9.03 -1.18 -1.10
C TYR A 108 9.01 -0.56 0.30
N THR A 109 10.08 0.09 0.74
CA THR A 109 10.18 0.71 2.08
C THR A 109 9.07 1.72 2.32
N MET A 110 8.71 2.48 1.27
CA MET A 110 7.58 3.39 1.34
C MET A 110 6.27 2.62 1.55
N LEU A 111 5.92 1.66 0.69
CA LEU A 111 4.65 0.92 0.76
C LEU A 111 4.50 0.09 2.04
N ASP A 112 5.57 -0.60 2.46
CA ASP A 112 5.64 -1.31 3.73
C ASP A 112 5.52 -0.33 4.91
N GLY A 113 6.18 0.83 4.83
CA GLY A 113 6.08 1.91 5.81
C GLY A 113 4.67 2.46 5.97
N TRP A 114 3.89 2.57 4.90
CA TRP A 114 2.47 2.98 5.00
C TRP A 114 1.68 2.08 5.94
N ILE A 115 1.93 0.76 5.88
CA ILE A 115 1.24 -0.21 6.72
C ILE A 115 1.84 -0.23 8.14
N ARG A 116 3.17 -0.31 8.28
CA ARG A 116 3.84 -0.41 9.58
C ARG A 116 3.62 0.82 10.47
N GLU A 117 3.49 1.99 9.86
CA GLU A 117 3.25 3.25 10.55
C GLU A 117 1.75 3.52 10.80
N SER A 118 0.87 2.60 10.40
CA SER A 118 -0.58 2.69 10.51
C SER A 118 -1.16 3.98 9.90
N LEU A 119 -0.58 4.43 8.78
CA LEU A 119 -1.02 5.66 8.11
C LEU A 119 -2.46 5.60 7.59
N PRO A 120 -2.93 4.48 6.99
CA PRO A 120 -4.33 4.32 6.59
C PRO A 120 -5.31 4.56 7.75
N GLU A 121 -4.98 4.13 8.96
CA GLU A 121 -5.80 4.28 10.16
C GLU A 121 -5.90 5.74 10.60
N PHE A 122 -4.77 6.46 10.62
CA PHE A 122 -4.78 7.90 10.92
C PHE A 122 -5.59 8.70 9.90
N LEU A 123 -5.42 8.40 8.61
CA LEU A 123 -6.19 9.04 7.54
C LEU A 123 -7.68 8.72 7.65
N ASN A 124 -8.03 7.46 7.86
CA ASN A 124 -9.41 7.03 8.00
C ASN A 124 -10.08 7.71 9.21
N ASN A 125 -9.38 7.85 10.34
CA ASN A 125 -9.90 8.57 11.50
C ASN A 125 -10.28 10.02 11.13
N VAL A 126 -9.39 10.75 10.46
CA VAL A 126 -9.66 12.13 10.02
C VAL A 126 -10.80 12.22 9.00
N LEU A 127 -10.87 11.27 8.06
CA LEU A 127 -11.84 11.27 6.96
C LEU A 127 -13.23 10.78 7.35
N SER A 128 -13.34 9.99 8.42
CA SER A 128 -14.60 9.47 8.93
C SER A 128 -15.35 10.46 9.82
N LEU A 129 -14.65 11.44 10.39
CA LEU A 129 -15.22 12.44 11.29
C LEU A 129 -15.85 13.62 10.55
N ALA A 130 -16.98 14.10 11.06
CA ALA A 130 -17.60 15.34 10.60
C ALA A 130 -16.72 16.56 10.97
N PRO A 131 -16.82 17.71 10.26
CA PRO A 131 -16.15 18.93 10.67
C PRO A 131 -16.48 19.29 12.13
N GLY A 132 -15.45 19.50 12.96
CA GLY A 132 -15.60 19.76 14.39
C GLY A 132 -14.30 19.50 15.16
N THR A 133 -14.39 19.65 16.49
CA THR A 133 -13.24 19.52 17.41
C THR A 133 -12.55 18.17 17.34
N GLU A 134 -13.30 17.08 17.25
CA GLU A 134 -12.77 15.72 17.13
C GLU A 134 -11.95 15.55 15.85
N ARG A 135 -12.45 16.09 14.73
CA ARG A 135 -11.73 16.05 13.45
C ARG A 135 -10.47 16.90 13.50
N ASP A 136 -10.51 18.06 14.15
CA ASP A 136 -9.34 18.91 14.31
C ASP A 136 -8.27 18.27 15.20
N GLU A 137 -8.67 17.55 16.24
CA GLU A 137 -7.77 16.74 17.06
C GLU A 137 -7.14 15.61 16.25
N ALA A 138 -7.93 14.85 15.49
CA ALA A 138 -7.43 13.80 14.61
C ALA A 138 -6.42 14.36 13.57
N LYS A 139 -6.69 15.55 13.01
CA LYS A 139 -5.74 16.25 12.11
C LYS A 139 -4.42 16.57 12.81
N ARG A 140 -4.46 17.04 14.06
CA ARG A 140 -3.25 17.33 14.86
C ARG A 140 -2.44 16.06 15.13
N ILE A 141 -3.09 14.96 15.49
CA ILE A 141 -2.44 13.66 15.70
C ILE A 141 -1.76 13.18 14.42
N LEU A 142 -2.46 13.20 13.28
CA LEU A 142 -1.90 12.83 11.99
C LEU A 142 -0.71 13.72 11.59
N LYS A 143 -0.80 15.03 11.84
CA LYS A 143 0.30 15.97 11.59
C LYS A 143 1.52 15.63 12.45
N ASN A 144 1.34 15.41 13.75
CA ASN A 144 2.42 15.00 14.64
C ASN A 144 3.06 13.68 14.17
N ARG A 145 2.24 12.70 13.77
CA ARG A 145 2.76 11.43 13.25
C ARG A 145 3.63 11.67 12.02
N MET A 146 3.15 12.43 11.05
CA MET A 146 3.87 12.80 9.84
C MET A 146 5.20 13.51 10.13
N GLU A 147 5.25 14.38 11.14
CA GLU A 147 6.47 15.10 11.53
C GLU A 147 7.54 14.16 12.10
N THR A 148 7.11 13.12 12.83
CA THR A 148 7.98 12.10 13.45
C THR A 148 8.46 10.98 12.53
N LEU A 149 7.93 10.90 11.29
CA LEU A 149 8.38 9.89 10.32
C LEU A 149 9.86 10.09 9.95
N THR A 150 10.64 9.00 10.02
CA THR A 150 12.08 8.99 9.72
C THR A 150 12.35 8.79 8.23
N ASP A 151 11.53 8.01 7.52
CA ASP A 151 11.70 7.80 6.08
C ASP A 151 11.23 9.03 5.28
N PRO A 152 12.12 9.67 4.48
CA PRO A 152 11.79 10.89 3.75
C PRO A 152 10.80 10.66 2.61
N ASN A 153 10.77 9.49 1.98
CA ASN A 153 9.82 9.18 0.90
C ASN A 153 8.42 8.95 1.45
N LEU A 154 8.32 8.23 2.57
CA LEU A 154 7.08 8.03 3.30
C LEU A 154 6.50 9.36 3.79
N LYS A 155 7.33 10.20 4.42
CA LYS A 155 6.94 11.54 4.84
C LYS A 155 6.45 12.41 3.68
N ARG A 156 7.18 12.41 2.56
CA ARG A 156 6.82 13.17 1.35
C ARG A 156 5.50 12.70 0.75
N THR A 157 5.29 11.38 0.65
CA THR A 157 4.04 10.83 0.09
C THR A 157 2.86 11.08 1.00
N LEU A 158 3.00 10.91 2.32
CA LEU A 158 1.96 11.27 3.28
C LEU A 158 1.60 12.75 3.20
N TYR A 159 2.60 13.65 3.14
CA TYR A 159 2.37 15.08 2.99
C TYR A 159 1.58 15.42 1.71
N ALA A 160 1.97 14.83 0.57
CA ALA A 160 1.27 15.03 -0.69
C ALA A 160 -0.19 14.55 -0.64
N VAL A 161 -0.45 13.41 0.00
CA VAL A 161 -1.80 12.87 0.23
C VAL A 161 -2.61 13.78 1.15
N CYS A 162 -2.05 14.20 2.28
CA CYS A 162 -2.76 15.08 3.22
C CYS A 162 -3.12 16.42 2.57
N ARG A 163 -2.26 16.96 1.69
CA ARG A 163 -2.55 18.18 0.93
C ARG A 163 -3.65 17.97 -0.10
N SER A 164 -3.63 16.86 -0.85
CA SER A 164 -4.66 16.58 -1.86
C SER A 164 -6.04 16.36 -1.23
N LEU A 165 -6.08 15.86 0.01
CA LEU A 165 -7.30 15.67 0.80
C LEU A 165 -7.73 16.91 1.60
N GLN A 166 -7.03 18.04 1.46
CA GLN A 166 -7.27 19.28 2.22
C GLN A 166 -7.27 19.06 3.76
N ILE A 167 -6.44 18.12 4.21
CA ILE A 167 -6.19 17.86 5.64
C ILE A 167 -5.22 18.90 6.19
N LEU A 168 -4.15 19.15 5.44
CA LEU A 168 -3.16 20.19 5.69
C LEU A 168 -3.48 21.37 4.78
N ASN A 169 -3.96 22.46 5.38
CA ASN A 169 -4.11 23.76 4.72
C ASN A 169 -2.77 24.50 4.69
#